data_AF-A0A7K0LDY6-F1
#
_entry.id   AF-A0A7K0LDY6-F1
#
_cell.length_a   1.000
_cell.length_b   1.000
_cell.length_c   1.000
_cell.angle_alpha   90.00
_cell.angle_beta   90.00
_cell.angle_gamma   90.00
#
_symmetry.space_group_name_H-M   'P 1'
#
loop_
_entity.id
_entity.type
_entity.pdbx_description
1 polymer ?
#
loop_
_entity_poly.entity_id
_entity_poly.type
_entity_poly.pdbx_seq_one_letter_code
_entity_poly.pdbx_strand_id
1 'polypeptide(L)' 'MKRMVGALLACICAMGTVAPAAAVSPLKGEITVSAAASLTDSFTALAKAFRAANPKVKVRLNFGSSSTLVAQIQ' A
#
# COMPACT_ATOMS: atom_id res chain seq x y z
N MET A 1 -2.59 18.80 30.84
CA MET A 1 -3.73 18.07 31.45
C MET A 1 -4.99 18.91 31.24
N LYS A 2 -5.73 18.68 30.14
CA LYS A 2 -6.97 19.39 29.82
C LYS A 2 -8.00 18.35 29.43
N ARG A 3 -9.05 18.31 30.24
CA ARG A 3 -10.13 17.32 30.27
C ARG A 3 -11.05 17.50 29.07
N MET A 4 -11.54 16.37 28.56
CA MET A 4 -12.91 16.07 28.10
C MET A 4 -13.77 17.23 27.59
N VAL A 5 -14.34 17.07 26.39
CA VAL A 5 -15.78 17.24 26.07
C VAL A 5 -15.97 17.31 24.54
N GLY A 6 -16.94 16.54 24.04
CA GLY A 6 -17.59 16.76 22.74
C GLY A 6 -17.51 15.54 21.83
N ALA A 7 -18.59 14.89 21.42
CA ALA A 7 -19.99 15.03 21.76
C ALA A 7 -20.64 13.70 21.39
N LEU A 8 -21.40 13.13 22.32
CA LEU A 8 -22.36 12.08 22.07
C LEU A 8 -23.60 12.75 21.45
N LEU A 9 -23.92 12.47 20.18
CA LEU A 9 -25.27 12.70 19.65
C LEU A 9 -25.66 11.57 18.69
N ALA A 10 -26.75 10.91 19.06
CA ALA A 10 -27.27 9.66 18.55
C ALA A 10 -27.94 9.79 17.17
N CYS A 11 -27.93 8.69 16.39
CA CYS A 11 -29.05 8.32 15.53
C CYS A 11 -29.10 6.79 15.34
N ILE A 12 -30.30 6.26 15.47
CA ILE A 12 -30.70 4.84 15.50
C ILE A 12 -30.88 4.28 14.07
N CYS A 13 -30.86 2.95 13.95
CA CYS A 13 -31.36 2.11 12.83
C CYS A 13 -30.44 1.86 11.63
N ALA A 14 -29.65 0.79 11.72
CA ALA A 14 -29.71 -0.35 10.76
C ALA A 14 -28.86 -1.50 11.30
N MET A 15 -29.49 -2.68 11.42
CA MET A 15 -28.84 -3.93 11.81
C MET A 15 -27.90 -4.41 10.69
N GLY A 16 -26.70 -3.86 10.66
CA GLY A 16 -25.57 -4.44 9.93
C GLY A 16 -24.48 -4.65 10.96
N THR A 17 -24.09 -5.90 11.20
CA THR A 17 -22.88 -6.21 11.97
C THR A 17 -21.72 -5.50 11.29
N VAL A 18 -21.34 -4.32 11.78
CA VAL A 18 -20.07 -3.68 11.42
C VAL A 18 -19.01 -4.58 12.02
N ALA A 19 -18.52 -5.51 11.20
CA ALA A 19 -17.33 -6.27 11.55
C ALA A 19 -16.26 -5.25 11.96
N PRO A 20 -15.57 -5.47 13.10
CA PRO A 20 -14.50 -4.57 13.49
C PRO A 20 -13.53 -4.52 12.32
N ALA A 21 -13.34 -3.34 11.74
CA ALA A 21 -12.36 -3.15 10.68
C ALA A 21 -11.02 -3.60 11.26
N ALA A 22 -10.52 -4.74 10.77
CA ALA A 22 -9.26 -5.28 11.22
C ALA A 22 -8.22 -4.17 11.08
N ALA A 23 -7.56 -3.83 12.20
CA ALA A 23 -6.56 -2.78 12.21
C ALA A 23 -5.45 -3.18 11.22
N VAL A 24 -5.44 -2.52 10.06
CA VAL A 24 -4.47 -2.81 9.01
C VAL A 24 -3.13 -2.35 9.55
N SER A 25 -2.27 -3.30 9.90
CA SER A 25 -0.93 -2.99 10.37
C SER A 25 -0.22 -2.19 9.29
N PRO A 26 0.47 -1.07 9.64
CA PRO A 26 1.13 -0.25 8.63
C PRO A 26 2.13 -1.13 7.88
N LEU A 27 2.03 -1.13 6.55
CA LEU A 27 2.91 -1.87 5.65
C LEU A 27 4.36 -1.41 5.85
N LYS A 28 5.27 -2.38 5.96
CA LYS A 28 6.70 -2.16 6.16
C LYS A 28 7.47 -3.25 5.44
N GLY A 29 8.67 -2.92 4.98
CA GLY A 29 9.56 -3.88 4.32
C GLY A 29 9.96 -3.43 2.91
N GLU A 30 10.43 -4.37 2.11
CA GLU A 30 10.95 -4.12 0.78
C GLU A 30 10.21 -4.95 -0.26
N ILE A 31 9.80 -4.31 -1.35
CA ILE A 31 9.11 -4.92 -2.47
C ILE A 31 10.01 -4.76 -3.69
N THR A 32 10.37 -5.89 -4.32
CA THR A 32 11.02 -5.87 -5.63
C THR A 32 9.98 -6.13 -6.71
N VAL A 33 9.87 -5.22 -7.67
CA VAL A 33 8.95 -5.31 -8.79
C VAL A 33 9.77 -5.53 -10.05
N SER A 34 9.66 -6.73 -10.60
CA SER A 34 10.31 -7.11 -11.84
C SER A 34 9.32 -6.92 -13.00
N ALA A 35 9.65 -6.07 -13.97
CA ALA A 35 8.74 -5.75 -15.08
C ALA A 35 9.47 -5.64 -16.42
N ALA A 36 8.71 -5.78 -17.52
CA ALA A 36 9.24 -5.59 -18.87
C ALA A 36 9.70 -4.13 -19.07
N ALA A 37 10.78 -3.94 -19.83
CA ALA A 37 11.38 -2.62 -20.07
C ALA A 37 10.41 -1.59 -20.68
N SER A 38 9.41 -2.01 -21.46
CA SER A 38 8.41 -1.12 -22.04
C SER A 38 7.47 -0.46 -21.00
N LEU A 39 7.38 -1.01 -19.79
CA LEU A 39 6.47 -0.53 -18.75
C LEU A 39 7.16 0.42 -17.75
N THR A 40 8.40 0.84 -18.03
CA THR A 40 9.25 1.63 -17.12
C THR A 40 8.56 2.88 -16.58
N ASP A 41 7.98 3.71 -17.45
CA ASP A 41 7.36 4.97 -17.04
C ASP A 41 6.14 4.74 -16.15
N SER A 42 5.30 3.76 -16.51
CA SER A 42 4.09 3.41 -15.75
C SER A 42 4.44 2.93 -14.34
N PHE A 43 5.39 2.00 -14.22
CA PHE A 43 5.81 1.47 -12.91
C PHE A 43 6.58 2.50 -12.07
N THR A 44 7.28 3.43 -12.70
CA THR A 44 7.94 4.53 -11.98
C THR A 44 6.91 5.48 -11.36
N ALA A 45 5.86 5.84 -12.12
CA ALA A 45 4.76 6.65 -11.61
C ALA A 45 4.02 5.96 -10.45
N LEU A 46 3.72 4.67 -10.61
CA LEU A 46 3.09 3.86 -9.56
C LEU A 46 3.96 3.75 -8.30
N ALA A 47 5.26 3.51 -8.45
CA ALA A 47 6.17 3.41 -7.31
C ALA A 47 6.23 4.72 -6.52
N LYS A 48 6.20 5.88 -7.21
CA LYS A 48 6.16 7.20 -6.54
C LYS A 48 4.87 7.37 -5.75
N ALA A 49 3.71 7.09 -6.35
CA ALA A 49 2.42 7.18 -5.68
C ALA A 49 2.33 6.22 -4.47
N PHE A 50 2.81 4.98 -4.65
CA PHE A 50 2.80 3.98 -3.60
C PHE A 50 3.70 4.35 -2.42
N ARG A 51 4.90 4.87 -2.67
CA ARG A 51 5.83 5.32 -1.63
C ARG A 51 5.31 6.54 -0.87
N ALA A 52 4.59 7.44 -1.54
CA ALA A 52 3.94 8.57 -0.88
C ALA A 52 2.87 8.12 0.12
N ALA A 53 2.10 7.07 -0.24
CA ALA A 53 1.10 6.47 0.64
C ALA A 53 1.73 5.55 1.72
N ASN A 54 2.87 4.94 1.44
CA ASN A 54 3.53 3.94 2.29
C ASN A 54 5.00 4.31 2.55
N PRO A 55 5.29 5.32 3.39
CA PRO A 55 6.65 5.82 3.62
C PRO A 55 7.58 4.78 4.29
N LYS A 56 7.01 3.74 4.91
CA LYS A 56 7.76 2.65 5.57
C LYS A 56 8.05 1.47 4.64
N VAL A 57 7.68 1.56 3.35
CA VAL A 57 7.93 0.53 2.34
C VAL A 57 8.96 1.01 1.33
N LYS A 58 9.98 0.19 1.09
CA LYS A 58 10.95 0.39 0.01
C LYS A 58 10.46 -0.33 -1.25
N VAL A 59 10.47 0.36 -2.38
CA VAL A 59 10.14 -0.22 -3.68
C VAL A 59 11.40 -0.23 -4.54
N ARG A 60 11.83 -1.42 -4.95
CA ARG A 60 12.92 -1.64 -5.91
C ARG A 60 12.31 -2.06 -7.24
N LEU A 61 12.58 -1.28 -8.29
CA LEU A 61 12.14 -1.61 -9.65
C LEU A 61 13.29 -2.28 -10.39
N ASN A 62 13.02 -3.43 -10.99
CA ASN A 62 13.99 -4.19 -11.77
C ASN A 62 13.41 -4.44 -13.16
N PHE A 63 13.83 -3.61 -14.12
CA PHE A 63 13.35 -3.72 -15.51
C PHE A 63 14.29 -4.61 -16.32
N GLY A 64 13.72 -5.47 -17.16
CA GLY A 64 14.49 -6.35 -18.04
C GLY A 64 13.66 -6.89 -19.20
N SER A 65 14.31 -7.60 -20.12
CA SER A 65 13.62 -8.46 -21.08
C SER A 65 13.02 -9.66 -20.32
N SER A 66 11.89 -10.21 -20.76
CA SER A 66 11.25 -11.34 -20.06
C SER A 66 12.23 -12.51 -19.82
N SER A 67 13.18 -12.73 -20.74
CA SER A 67 14.25 -13.72 -20.59
C SER A 67 15.26 -13.40 -19.47
N THR A 68 15.63 -12.14 -19.27
CA THR A 68 16.54 -11.73 -18.18
C THR A 68 15.84 -11.76 -16.83
N LEU A 69 14.52 -11.52 -16.82
CA LEU A 69 13.70 -11.57 -15.62
C LEU A 69 13.56 -12.99 -15.06
N VAL A 70 13.33 -13.98 -15.94
CA VAL A 70 13.25 -15.40 -15.55
C VAL A 70 14.59 -15.90 -15.00
N ALA A 71 15.71 -15.52 -15.62
CA ALA A 71 17.05 -15.89 -15.16
C ALA A 71 17.43 -15.31 -13.79
N GLN A 72 16.76 -14.26 -13.32
CA GLN A 72 17.00 -13.64 -12.01
C GLN A 72 16.11 -14.17 -10.89
N ILE A 73 15.07 -14.96 -11.22
CA ILE A 73 14.07 -15.46 -10.26
C ILE A 73 14.27 -16.98 -9.99
N GLN A 74 15.09 -17.68 -10.79
CA GLN A 74 15.45 -19.09 -10.57
C GLN A 74 16.58 -19.27 -9.56
#